data_AF-A0A6D0DAU1-F1
#
_entry.id   AF-A0A6D0DAU1-F1
#
_cell.length_a   1.000
_cell.length_b   1.000
_cell.length_c   1.000
_cell.angle_alpha   90.00
_cell.angle_beta   90.00
_cell.angle_gamma   90.00
#
_symmetry.space_group_name_H-M   'P 1'
#
loop_
_entity.id
_entity.type
_entity.pdbx_description
1 polymer ?
#
loop_
_entity_poly.entity_id
_entity_poly.type
_entity_poly.pdbx_seq_one_letter_code
_entity_poly.pdbx_strand_id
1 'polypeptide(L)' 'MNKTKGCLIANFATVPAKAFIAARIVLEAKRMLAHTGLPVGTIAQTLGFEETTHFSKFFKRVADLTLGEFRLKQTES' A
#
# COMPACT_ATOMS: atom_id res chain seq x y z
N MET A 1 -5.85 27.24 0.35
CA MET A 1 -4.98 26.10 0.72
C MET A 1 -5.60 24.82 0.19
N ASN A 2 -5.33 24.50 -1.07
CA ASN A 2 -6.11 23.53 -1.86
C ASN A 2 -5.11 22.56 -2.48
N LYS A 3 -4.93 21.40 -1.84
CA LYS A 3 -4.16 20.30 -2.43
C LYS A 3 -5.02 19.66 -3.51
N THR A 4 -4.87 20.18 -4.72
CA THR A 4 -5.55 19.74 -5.93
C THR A 4 -5.34 18.24 -6.13
N LYS A 5 -6.42 17.48 -6.03
CA LYS A 5 -6.56 16.16 -6.64
C LYS A 5 -6.55 16.39 -8.16
N GLY A 6 -5.58 15.84 -8.87
CA GLY A 6 -5.41 16.12 -10.29
C GLY A 6 -4.38 15.24 -10.98
N CYS A 7 -4.48 13.92 -10.79
CA CYS A 7 -3.86 12.95 -11.70
C CYS A 7 -4.91 12.64 -12.77
N LEU A 8 -4.96 13.44 -13.85
CA LEU A 8 -5.88 13.25 -14.98
C LEU A 8 -5.21 13.35 -16.36
N ILE A 9 -3.89 13.21 -16.45
CA ILE A 9 -3.24 13.08 -17.77
C ILE A 9 -2.49 11.76 -17.86
N ALA A 10 -3.14 10.78 -18.51
CA ALA A 10 -2.51 9.60 -19.06
C ALA A 10 -1.69 10.03 -20.29
N ASN A 11 -0.49 10.56 -20.04
CA ASN A 11 0.59 10.58 -21.02
C ASN A 11 1.53 9.43 -20.62
N PHE A 12 2.11 8.71 -21.58
CA PHE A 12 2.93 7.51 -21.34
C PHE A 12 4.28 7.79 -20.60
N ALA A 13 4.40 8.94 -19.93
CA ALA A 13 5.65 9.50 -19.47
C ALA A 13 5.64 9.75 -17.96
N THR A 14 6.54 9.03 -17.29
CA THR A 14 7.13 9.35 -15.98
C THR A 14 6.16 9.35 -14.79
N VAL A 15 5.72 8.16 -14.38
CA VAL A 15 5.39 7.98 -12.96
C VAL A 15 6.62 8.37 -12.13
N PRO A 16 6.51 9.27 -11.14
CA PRO A 16 7.65 9.64 -10.34
C PRO A 16 8.19 8.39 -9.63
N ALA A 17 9.51 8.22 -9.62
CA ALA A 17 10.16 7.01 -9.10
C ALA A 17 9.65 6.63 -7.69
N LYS A 18 9.39 7.64 -6.85
CA LYS A 18 8.79 7.46 -5.52
C LYS A 18 7.40 6.82 -5.56
N ALA A 19 6.54 7.23 -6.50
CA ALA A 19 5.20 6.65 -6.65
C ALA A 19 5.28 5.23 -7.21
N PHE A 20 6.21 4.96 -8.12
CA PHE A 20 6.44 3.61 -8.63
C PHE A 20 6.89 2.66 -7.52
N ILE A 21 7.90 3.06 -6.72
CA ILE A 21 8.36 2.28 -5.57
C ILE A 21 7.21 2.08 -4.57
N ALA A 22 6.44 3.13 -4.30
CA ALA A 22 5.31 3.03 -3.38
C ALA A 22 4.25 2.03 -3.86
N ALA A 23 3.93 2.05 -5.15
CA ALA A 23 2.99 1.10 -5.75
C ALA A 23 3.52 -0.35 -5.67
N ARG A 24 4.83 -0.55 -5.89
CA ARG A 24 5.47 -1.86 -5.73
C ARG A 24 5.42 -2.37 -4.29
N ILE A 25 5.72 -1.52 -3.31
CA ILE A 25 5.64 -1.89 -1.89
C ILE A 25 4.21 -2.30 -1.52
N VAL A 26 3.20 -1.54 -1.97
CA VAL A 26 1.80 -1.87 -1.70
C VAL A 26 1.38 -3.17 -2.38
N LEU A 27 1.88 -3.45 -3.59
CA LEU A 27 1.60 -4.70 -4.29
C LEU A 27 2.15 -5.90 -3.50
N GLU A 28 3.40 -5.82 -3.03
CA GLU A 28 4.00 -6.86 -2.20
C GLU A 28 3.25 -7.03 -0.87
N ALA A 29 2.87 -5.93 -0.22
CA ALA A 29 2.03 -5.97 0.97
C ALA A 29 0.70 -6.70 0.74
N LYS A 30 -0.01 -6.38 -0.35
CA LYS A 30 -1.27 -7.04 -0.70
C LYS A 30 -1.07 -8.54 -0.92
N ARG A 31 0.01 -8.93 -1.62
CA ARG A 31 0.37 -10.33 -1.87
C ARG A 31 0.61 -11.09 -0.57
N MET A 32 1.37 -10.50 0.36
CA MET A 32 1.62 -11.11 1.66
C MET A 32 0.33 -11.22 2.48
N LEU A 33 -0.53 -10.19 2.47
CA LEU A 33 -1.80 -10.22 3.20
C LEU A 33 -2.79 -11.25 2.64
N ALA A 34 -2.77 -11.50 1.33
CA ALA A 34 -3.66 -12.44 0.66
C ALA A 34 -3.19 -13.89 0.80
N HIS A 35 -1.88 -14.13 0.74
CA HIS A 35 -1.32 -15.48 0.70
C HIS A 35 -0.69 -15.93 2.03
N THR A 36 -0.59 -15.05 3.02
CA THR A 36 0.01 -15.39 4.32
C THR A 36 -0.86 -14.92 5.49
N GLY A 37 -0.86 -15.70 6.56
CA GLY A 37 -1.48 -15.32 7.84
C GLY A 37 -0.58 -14.46 8.73
N LEU A 38 0.57 -13.98 8.24
CA LEU A 38 1.57 -13.29 9.04
C LEU A 38 0.98 -12.05 9.72
N PRO A 39 1.39 -11.69 10.95
CA PRO A 39 0.91 -10.47 11.58
C PRO A 39 1.40 -9.23 10.83
N VAL A 40 0.60 -8.16 10.87
CA VAL A 40 0.86 -6.92 10.12
C VAL A 40 2.23 -6.31 10.46
N GLY A 41 2.68 -6.41 11.71
CA GLY A 41 4.00 -5.92 12.11
C GLY A 41 5.16 -6.69 11.47
N THR A 42 5.01 -8.00 11.24
CA THR A 42 6.02 -8.78 10.52
C THR A 42 6.05 -8.38 9.04
N ILE A 43 4.89 -8.19 8.41
CA ILE A 43 4.80 -7.72 7.02
C ILE A 43 5.47 -6.34 6.88
N ALA A 44 5.24 -5.42 7.83
CA ALA A 44 5.87 -4.11 7.83
C ALA A 44 7.41 -4.21 7.89
N GLN A 45 7.94 -5.03 8.80
CA GLN A 45 9.38 -5.27 8.92
C GLN A 45 9.98 -5.89 7.66
N THR A 46 9.31 -6.87 7.04
CA THR A 46 9.76 -7.49 5.77
C THR A 46 9.82 -6.49 4.62
N LEU A 47 8.92 -5.50 4.61
CA LEU A 47 8.89 -4.44 3.60
C LEU A 47 9.83 -3.27 3.93
N GLY A 48 10.63 -3.37 4.99
CA GLY A 48 11.63 -2.37 5.37
C GLY A 48 11.10 -1.21 6.21
N PHE A 49 9.93 -1.35 6.83
CA PHE A 49 9.41 -0.36 7.78
C PHE A 49 9.80 -0.75 9.22
N GLU A 50 10.43 0.17 9.94
CA GLU A 50 10.72 0.00 11.37
C GLU A 50 9.43 -0.04 12.21
N GLU A 51 8.47 0.81 11.87
CA GLU A 51 7.25 1.01 12.64
C GLU A 51 6.00 0.58 11.86
N THR A 52 5.22 -0.32 12.47
CA THR A 52 3.96 -0.83 11.90
C THR A 52 2.95 0.30 11.65
N THR A 53 2.97 1.34 12.49
CA THR A 53 2.08 2.50 12.35
C THR A 53 2.41 3.33 11.11
N HIS A 54 3.70 3.47 10.77
CA HIS A 54 4.13 4.18 9.55
C HIS A 54 3.69 3.41 8.32
N PHE A 55 3.90 2.09 8.32
CA PHE A 55 3.42 1.21 7.25
C PHE A 55 1.90 1.28 7.09
N SER A 56 1.13 1.23 8.18
CA SER A 56 -0.34 1.29 8.13
C SER A 56 -0.86 2.60 7.53
N LYS A 57 -0.27 3.73 7.92
CA LYS A 57 -0.61 5.06 7.35
C LYS A 57 -0.23 5.13 5.87
N PHE A 58 0.95 4.60 5.51
CA PHE A 58 1.43 4.55 4.14
C PHE A 58 0.53 3.69 3.25
N PHE A 59 0.20 2.47 3.68
CA PHE A 59 -0.67 1.55 2.96
C PHE A 59 -2.05 2.17 2.75
N LYS A 60 -2.66 2.72 3.81
CA LYS A 60 -3.96 3.40 3.71
C LYS A 60 -3.94 4.55 2.70
N ARG A 61 -2.85 5.30 2.62
CA ARG A 61 -2.70 6.44 1.69
C ARG A 61 -2.58 6.01 0.24
N VAL A 62 -1.98 4.85 -0.04
CA VAL A 62 -1.65 4.40 -1.41
C VAL A 62 -2.67 3.37 -1.91
N ALA A 63 -3.22 2.54 -1.03
CA ALA A 63 -4.22 1.52 -1.36
C ALA A 63 -5.67 1.97 -1.11
N ASP A 64 -5.88 3.16 -0.54
CA ASP A 64 -7.18 3.72 -0.12
C ASP A 64 -8.01 2.79 0.79
N LEU A 65 -7.37 1.83 1.44
CA LEU A 65 -7.97 0.80 2.29
C LEU A 65 -7.07 0.51 3.47
N THR A 66 -7.64 0.14 4.62
CA THR A 66 -6.84 -0.35 5.74
C THR A 66 -6.40 -1.80 5.52
N LEU A 67 -5.34 -2.20 6.22
CA LEU A 67 -4.81 -3.57 6.17
C LEU A 67 -5.82 -4.61 6.68
N GLY A 68 -6.62 -4.25 7.68
CA GLY A 68 -7.70 -5.10 8.20
C GLY A 68 -8.84 -5.26 7.20
N GLU A 69 -9.31 -4.16 6.60
CA GLU A 69 -10.33 -4.20 5.54
C GLU A 69 -9.87 -5.01 4.34
N PHE A 70 -8.57 -4.92 3.98
CA PHE A 70 -8.02 -5.73 2.90
C PHE A 70 -8.09 -7.22 3.22
N ARG A 71 -7.75 -7.65 4.44
CA ARG A 71 -7.87 -9.07 4.83
C ARG A 71 -9.32 -9.57 4.78
N LEU A 72 -10.26 -8.79 5.30
CA LEU A 72 -11.68 -9.16 5.27
C LEU A 72 -12.15 -9.40 3.82
N LYS A 73 -11.78 -8.49 2.91
CA LYS A 73 -12.09 -8.65 1.47
C LYS A 73 -11.40 -9.84 0.79
N GLN A 74 -10.29 -10.34 1.32
CA GLN A 74 -9.59 -11.50 0.75
C GLN A 74 -10.14 -12.83 1.26
N THR A 75 -10.71 -12.87 2.47
CA THR A 75 -11.39 -14.08 2.99
C THR A 75 -12.74 -14.33 2.30
N GLU A 76 -13.34 -13.31 1.69
CA GLU A 76 -14.63 -13.39 0.99
C GLU A 76 -14.54 -13.86 -0.48
N SER A 77 -13.39 -14.40 -0.93
CA SER A 77 -13.17 -14.92 -2.30
C SER A 77 -12.80 -16.38 -2.34
#